data_AF-A0A957Q879-F1
#
_entry.id   AF-A0A957Q879-F1
#
_cell.length_a   1.000
_cell.length_b   1.000
_cell.length_c   1.000
_cell.angle_alpha   90.00
_cell.angle_beta   90.00
_cell.angle_gamma   90.00
#
_symmetry.space_group_name_H-M   'P 1'
#
loop_
_entity.id
_entity.type
_entity.pdbx_description
1 polymer ?
#
loop_
_entity_poly.entity_id
_entity_poly.type
_entity_poly.pdbx_seq_one_letter_code
_entity_poly.pdbx_strand_id
1 'polypeptide(L)'
;GFHIVLNNQIFKDNRIPPRGFTNAAFAARDMQPVGVTYADGQYWDTTYYPLHPEATEISVRLMYQTASSEYLDFLASEANLDVGDAVRGTTNWGALIAEQRGKNVGKPVVMATAHLFMPRQFVATTGTDTGACTESDQPCKTINYAISQAVDGGEIRVAAGIYPEMIQLSKPISLTGGFTTSNWVTPNWVANPTILNGQNSYRPLTINADGVQINGFTIRNGNTTGGDRYGGGLYIGGVNVVNRATLRNLRIENNIASTVESGEGGGLMAAMGNTFQSPAQLTLSNVTVINNKATTGHLGASGGGMNIQGVGNSILNVDLTNVTVQENIAGNDFSSSGGGIALSLNGGRATIRQSRILGNQAAVIDTFLGGPSNGGGIYLTNGSLLLENVLLAGNDGERGDAIWIDATSQTDMVIGLNYVTIADNHRANSTGNSAIEMLGNTLGIVAANTLFSGSATAFAAPANAQAITLDLQNMLVAESVTAVVSGAIATTGQALRGNPGFVNATSG
;
A
#
# COMPACT_ATOMS: atom_id res chain seq x y z
N GLY A 1 -19.77 21.72 58.89
CA GLY A 1 -20.45 20.82 57.94
C GLY A 1 -20.02 21.20 56.54
N PHE A 2 -19.98 20.24 55.62
CA PHE A 2 -19.73 20.51 54.21
C PHE A 2 -20.91 21.29 53.61
N HIS A 3 -20.63 22.40 52.93
CA HIS A 3 -21.66 23.28 52.35
C HIS A 3 -21.61 23.20 50.82
N ILE A 4 -22.44 22.33 50.22
CA ILE A 4 -22.56 22.19 48.75
C ILE A 4 -22.81 23.53 48.06
N VAL A 5 -23.52 24.45 48.72
CA VAL A 5 -23.84 25.78 48.19
C VAL A 5 -22.60 26.65 47.92
N LEU A 6 -21.45 26.34 48.51
CA LEU A 6 -20.19 27.06 48.29
C LEU A 6 -19.41 26.52 47.08
N ASN A 7 -19.87 25.45 46.45
CA ASN A 7 -19.19 24.83 45.31
C ASN A 7 -19.53 25.59 44.02
N ASN A 8 -18.65 26.49 43.59
CA ASN A 8 -18.91 27.46 42.52
C ASN A 8 -17.94 27.37 41.32
N GLN A 9 -17.05 26.38 41.28
CA GLN A 9 -16.04 26.25 40.23
C GLN A 9 -15.93 24.82 39.71
N ILE A 10 -15.91 24.69 38.38
CA ILE A 10 -15.65 23.43 37.68
C ILE A 10 -14.16 23.36 37.36
N PHE A 11 -13.43 22.45 38.01
CA PHE A 11 -12.00 22.26 37.76
C PHE A 11 -11.71 21.30 36.60
N LYS A 12 -12.65 20.43 36.26
CA LYS A 12 -12.52 19.44 35.18
C LYS A 12 -13.90 19.03 34.69
N ASP A 13 -14.07 19.05 33.37
CA ASP A 13 -15.25 18.51 32.69
C ASP A 13 -14.84 18.04 31.29
N ASN A 14 -14.65 16.74 31.14
CA ASN A 14 -14.32 16.12 29.86
C ASN A 14 -15.51 15.41 29.22
N ARG A 15 -16.75 15.72 29.63
CA ARG A 15 -17.95 15.10 29.06
C ARG A 15 -18.07 15.48 27.58
N ILE A 16 -18.38 14.47 26.76
CA ILE A 16 -18.65 14.65 25.33
C ILE A 16 -19.95 15.47 25.18
N PRO A 17 -19.96 16.57 24.40
CA PRO A 17 -21.15 17.39 24.24
C PRO A 17 -22.33 16.65 23.58
N PRO A 18 -23.58 17.04 23.86
CA PRO A 18 -24.75 16.45 23.22
C PRO A 18 -24.91 16.90 21.77
N ARG A 19 -25.76 16.20 21.00
CA ARG A 19 -26.17 16.63 19.66
C ARG A 19 -26.77 18.04 19.70
N GLY A 20 -26.38 18.89 18.76
CA GLY A 20 -26.79 20.30 18.71
C GLY A 20 -25.92 21.25 19.56
N PHE A 21 -24.82 20.75 20.13
CA PHE A 21 -23.81 21.57 20.80
C PHE A 21 -23.24 22.67 19.89
N THR A 22 -23.19 23.89 20.44
CA THR A 22 -22.36 24.98 19.94
C THR A 22 -21.62 25.63 21.11
N ASN A 23 -20.37 26.03 20.87
CA ASN A 23 -19.52 26.66 21.87
C ASN A 23 -20.18 27.93 22.45
N ALA A 24 -20.85 28.73 21.60
CA ALA A 24 -21.54 29.95 22.03
C ALA A 24 -22.71 29.67 22.99
N ALA A 25 -23.55 28.66 22.70
CA ALA A 25 -24.70 28.35 23.53
C ALA A 25 -24.31 27.79 24.90
N PHE A 26 -23.25 26.99 24.96
CA PHE A 26 -22.74 26.42 26.21
C PHE A 26 -22.01 27.48 27.05
N ALA A 27 -21.31 28.42 26.39
CA ALA A 27 -20.66 29.51 27.08
C ALA A 27 -21.63 30.48 27.75
N ALA A 28 -22.78 30.75 27.14
CA ALA A 28 -23.82 31.58 27.74
C ALA A 28 -24.48 30.96 29.01
N ARG A 29 -24.15 29.72 29.35
CA ARG A 29 -24.75 28.95 30.46
C ARG A 29 -23.71 28.38 31.43
N ASP A 30 -22.44 28.76 31.29
CA ASP A 30 -21.31 28.22 32.07
C ASP A 30 -21.22 26.68 31.99
N MET A 31 -21.49 26.12 30.81
CA MET A 31 -21.52 24.67 30.55
C MET A 31 -20.34 24.18 29.69
N GLN A 32 -19.32 24.99 29.45
CA GLN A 32 -18.20 24.60 28.60
C GLN A 32 -17.42 23.42 29.22
N PRO A 33 -16.98 22.43 28.42
CA PRO A 33 -16.00 21.45 28.86
C PRO A 33 -14.73 22.13 29.37
N VAL A 34 -14.13 21.58 30.42
CA VAL A 34 -12.90 22.08 31.06
C VAL A 34 -11.79 21.05 30.91
N GLY A 35 -10.73 21.44 30.21
CA GLY A 35 -9.56 20.58 29.93
C GLY A 35 -9.61 19.80 28.61
N VAL A 36 -10.65 20.01 27.79
CA VAL A 36 -10.80 19.46 26.44
C VAL A 36 -11.59 20.45 25.57
N THR A 37 -11.40 20.44 24.26
CA THR A 37 -12.13 21.30 23.32
C THR A 37 -12.80 20.46 22.24
N TYR A 38 -14.06 20.78 21.94
CA TYR A 38 -14.85 20.13 20.90
C TYR A 38 -15.30 21.16 19.86
N ALA A 39 -15.33 20.78 18.59
CA ALA A 39 -15.88 21.64 17.53
C ALA A 39 -17.41 21.74 17.62
N ASP A 40 -17.99 22.80 17.07
CA ASP A 40 -19.46 22.92 16.97
C ASP A 40 -20.05 21.71 16.22
N GLY A 41 -21.09 21.11 16.78
CA GLY A 41 -21.69 19.88 16.27
C GLY A 41 -20.92 18.59 16.55
N GLN A 42 -19.76 18.62 17.21
CA GLN A 42 -19.05 17.42 17.63
C GLN A 42 -19.70 16.81 18.89
N TYR A 43 -20.42 15.70 18.69
CA TYR A 43 -21.10 14.95 19.75
C TYR A 43 -20.47 13.57 20.00
N TRP A 44 -19.20 13.41 19.61
CA TRP A 44 -18.41 12.20 19.76
C TRP A 44 -16.97 12.56 20.15
N ASP A 45 -16.28 11.59 20.72
CA ASP A 45 -14.83 11.65 20.95
C ASP A 45 -14.15 10.46 20.27
N THR A 46 -12.88 10.60 19.92
CA THR A 46 -12.06 9.51 19.37
C THR A 46 -10.77 9.42 20.16
N THR A 47 -10.65 8.32 20.91
CA THR A 47 -9.44 8.01 21.69
C THR A 47 -8.78 6.77 21.11
N TYR A 48 -7.48 6.85 20.87
CA TYR A 48 -6.67 5.71 20.41
C TYR A 48 -6.01 5.02 21.59
N TYR A 49 -6.10 3.69 21.61
CA TYR A 49 -5.47 2.85 22.62
C TYR A 49 -4.38 2.00 21.97
N PRO A 50 -3.14 1.99 22.50
CA PRO A 50 -2.13 1.06 22.01
C PRO A 50 -2.57 -0.36 22.36
N LEU A 51 -2.56 -1.23 21.36
CA LEU A 51 -2.84 -2.65 21.54
C LEU A 51 -1.55 -3.41 21.75
N HIS A 52 -1.53 -4.32 22.71
CA HIS A 52 -0.40 -5.24 22.87
C HIS A 52 -0.30 -6.12 21.61
N PRO A 53 0.88 -6.35 21.02
CA PRO A 53 1.03 -7.14 19.80
C PRO A 53 0.59 -8.61 19.96
N GLU A 54 0.47 -9.08 21.21
CA GLU A 54 -0.03 -10.42 21.57
C GLU A 54 -1.52 -10.46 21.95
N ALA A 55 -2.23 -9.33 21.91
CA ALA A 55 -3.66 -9.31 22.20
C ALA A 55 -4.44 -10.18 21.18
N THR A 56 -5.19 -11.16 21.68
CA THR A 56 -6.07 -12.03 20.89
C THR A 56 -7.55 -11.63 21.03
N GLU A 57 -7.87 -10.82 22.03
CA GLU A 57 -9.20 -10.27 22.28
C GLU A 57 -9.08 -8.85 22.81
N ILE A 58 -10.00 -7.99 22.38
CA ILE A 58 -10.25 -6.69 22.99
C ILE A 58 -11.71 -6.66 23.44
N SER A 59 -11.91 -6.38 24.73
CA SER A 59 -13.24 -6.08 25.27
C SER A 59 -13.33 -4.61 25.63
N VAL A 60 -14.29 -3.91 25.03
CA VAL A 60 -14.59 -2.51 25.34
C VAL A 60 -15.95 -2.46 26.02
N ARG A 61 -16.02 -1.86 27.20
CA ARG A 61 -17.26 -1.68 27.97
C ARG A 61 -17.51 -0.20 28.16
N LEU A 62 -18.65 0.27 27.65
CA LEU A 62 -19.19 1.58 28.00
C LEU A 62 -19.85 1.46 29.36
N MET A 63 -19.30 2.18 30.35
CA MET A 63 -19.81 2.18 31.72
C MET A 63 -20.57 3.48 31.99
N TYR A 64 -21.67 3.40 32.72
CA TYR A 64 -22.38 4.56 33.25
C TYR A 64 -22.35 4.55 34.77
N GLN A 65 -22.15 5.70 35.38
CA GLN A 65 -22.21 5.88 36.82
C GLN A 65 -22.92 7.19 37.13
N THR A 66 -23.92 7.15 38.01
CA THR A 66 -24.73 8.34 38.36
C THR A 66 -23.93 9.39 39.14
N ALA A 67 -22.97 8.94 39.95
CA ALA A 67 -22.08 9.80 40.74
C ALA A 67 -20.74 9.08 40.93
N SER A 68 -19.63 9.81 41.01
CA SER A 68 -18.32 9.18 41.17
C SER A 68 -18.21 8.42 42.49
N SER A 69 -17.37 7.38 42.50
CA SER A 69 -17.19 6.55 43.69
C SER A 69 -16.69 7.36 44.87
N GLU A 70 -15.74 8.27 44.60
CA GLU A 70 -15.09 9.16 45.56
C GLU A 70 -16.09 10.14 46.17
N TYR A 71 -17.02 10.68 45.37
CA TYR A 71 -18.03 11.62 45.87
C TYR A 71 -19.00 10.94 46.83
N LEU A 72 -19.42 9.72 46.50
CA LEU A 72 -20.29 8.93 47.37
C LEU A 72 -19.59 8.49 48.67
N ASP A 73 -18.29 8.16 48.63
CA ASP A 73 -17.49 7.84 49.83
C ASP A 73 -17.29 9.08 50.72
N PHE A 74 -17.05 10.23 50.09
CA PHE A 74 -17.03 11.51 50.79
C PHE A 74 -18.37 11.82 51.47
N LEU A 75 -19.50 11.66 50.78
CA LEU A 75 -20.81 11.88 51.40
C LEU A 75 -21.11 10.88 52.53
N ALA A 76 -20.73 9.61 52.35
CA ALA A 76 -20.93 8.58 53.38
C ALA A 76 -20.18 8.90 54.67
N SER A 77 -18.98 9.48 54.57
CA SER A 77 -18.14 9.84 55.71
C SER A 77 -18.54 11.18 56.34
N GLU A 78 -18.63 12.24 55.54
CA GLU A 78 -18.86 13.60 56.03
C GLU A 78 -20.31 13.86 56.46
N ALA A 79 -21.27 13.07 55.96
CA ALA A 79 -22.68 13.15 56.38
C ALA A 79 -23.06 12.08 57.43
N ASN A 80 -22.08 11.45 58.08
CA ASN A 80 -22.32 10.42 59.10
C ASN A 80 -22.69 11.04 60.47
N LEU A 81 -23.83 11.72 60.52
CA LEU A 81 -24.38 12.30 61.74
C LEU A 81 -25.92 12.30 61.70
N ASP A 82 -26.55 12.27 62.87
CA ASP A 82 -28.00 12.30 62.99
C ASP A 82 -28.53 13.73 62.78
N VAL A 83 -29.44 13.90 61.83
CA VAL A 83 -30.15 15.15 61.57
C VAL A 83 -31.66 14.95 61.60
N GLY A 84 -32.40 15.94 62.09
CA GLY A 84 -33.86 15.91 62.04
C GLY A 84 -34.35 16.07 60.60
N ASP A 85 -34.98 15.05 60.04
CA ASP A 85 -35.64 15.11 58.73
C ASP A 85 -37.16 15.25 58.94
N ALA A 86 -37.77 16.24 58.29
CA ALA A 86 -39.19 16.56 58.45
C ALA A 86 -40.13 15.46 57.92
N VAL A 87 -39.63 14.53 57.12
CA VAL A 87 -40.41 13.45 56.48
C VAL A 87 -40.10 12.09 57.11
N ARG A 88 -38.85 11.84 57.50
CA ARG A 88 -38.36 10.53 57.97
C ARG A 88 -38.05 10.48 59.47
N GLY A 89 -38.07 11.61 60.16
CA GLY A 89 -37.58 11.73 61.54
C GLY A 89 -36.05 11.80 61.59
N THR A 90 -35.46 11.59 62.77
CA THR A 90 -34.00 11.60 62.94
C THR A 90 -33.34 10.60 61.99
N THR A 91 -32.49 11.10 61.09
CA THR A 91 -31.91 10.35 59.98
C THR A 91 -30.41 10.59 59.91
N ASN A 92 -29.63 9.52 59.72
CA ASN A 92 -28.21 9.60 59.39
C ASN A 92 -28.00 9.29 57.89
N TRP A 93 -27.78 10.33 57.10
CA TRP A 93 -27.64 10.20 55.65
C TRP A 93 -26.35 9.49 55.24
N GLY A 94 -25.23 9.73 55.93
CA GLY A 94 -23.97 9.06 55.66
C GLY A 94 -24.05 7.55 55.86
N ALA A 95 -24.68 7.12 56.96
CA ALA A 95 -24.93 5.71 57.25
C ALA A 95 -25.84 5.05 56.19
N LEU A 96 -26.89 5.73 55.74
CA LEU A 96 -27.75 5.24 54.66
C LEU A 96 -26.99 5.10 53.34
N ILE A 97 -26.18 6.09 52.97
CA ILE A 97 -25.35 6.02 51.75
C ILE A 97 -24.38 4.85 51.86
N ALA A 98 -23.71 4.67 53.00
CA ALA A 98 -22.81 3.54 53.26
C ALA A 98 -23.52 2.19 53.14
N GLU A 99 -24.74 2.06 53.68
CA GLU A 99 -25.56 0.86 53.55
C GLU A 99 -25.90 0.56 52.08
N GLN A 100 -26.35 1.57 51.32
CA GLN A 100 -26.68 1.43 49.90
C GLN A 100 -25.44 1.10 49.06
N ARG A 101 -24.28 1.67 49.40
CA ARG A 101 -22.98 1.33 48.80
C ARG A 101 -22.61 -0.12 49.06
N GLY A 102 -22.88 -0.63 50.27
CA GLY A 102 -22.77 -2.06 50.61
C GLY A 102 -23.66 -2.96 49.75
N LYS A 103 -24.77 -2.43 49.25
CA LYS A 103 -25.70 -3.06 48.29
C LYS A 103 -25.34 -2.82 46.82
N ASN A 104 -24.15 -2.28 46.52
CA ASN A 104 -23.66 -1.94 45.17
C ASN A 104 -24.41 -0.78 44.48
N VAL A 105 -25.22 0.00 45.19
CA VAL A 105 -25.89 1.18 44.62
C VAL A 105 -24.84 2.26 44.36
N GLY A 106 -24.87 2.83 43.14
CA GLY A 106 -23.92 3.86 42.70
C GLY A 106 -22.61 3.33 42.11
N LYS A 107 -22.42 2.01 41.99
CA LYS A 107 -21.30 1.44 41.22
C LYS A 107 -21.50 1.64 39.71
N PRO A 108 -20.41 1.72 38.92
CA PRO A 108 -20.53 1.77 37.46
C PRO A 108 -21.28 0.55 36.92
N VAL A 109 -22.29 0.79 36.08
CA VAL A 109 -23.07 -0.23 35.37
C VAL A 109 -22.65 -0.28 33.91
N VAL A 110 -22.67 -1.47 33.31
CA VAL A 110 -22.37 -1.63 31.88
C VAL A 110 -23.58 -1.15 31.07
N MET A 111 -23.35 -0.19 30.18
CA MET A 111 -24.35 0.27 29.21
C MET A 111 -24.27 -0.49 27.90
N ALA A 112 -23.06 -0.77 27.45
CA ALA A 112 -22.80 -1.51 26.23
C ALA A 112 -21.44 -2.22 26.33
N THR A 113 -21.33 -3.35 25.63
CA THR A 113 -20.07 -4.08 25.48
C THR A 113 -19.87 -4.37 24.00
N ALA A 114 -18.63 -4.22 23.55
CA ALA A 114 -18.17 -4.72 22.28
C ALA A 114 -16.97 -5.65 22.52
N HIS A 115 -16.94 -6.77 21.81
CA HIS A 115 -15.80 -7.67 21.79
C HIS A 115 -15.25 -7.71 20.36
N LEU A 116 -13.93 -7.62 20.25
CA LEU A 116 -13.21 -7.85 19.01
C LEU A 116 -12.27 -9.03 19.25
N PHE A 117 -12.58 -10.16 18.62
CA PHE A 117 -11.70 -11.32 18.60
C PHE A 117 -10.77 -11.23 17.39
N MET A 118 -9.48 -11.41 17.62
CA MET A 118 -8.43 -11.31 16.60
C MET A 118 -7.60 -12.60 16.61
N PRO A 119 -8.19 -13.74 16.20
CA PRO A 119 -7.46 -14.99 16.17
C PRO A 119 -6.35 -14.87 15.12
N ARG A 120 -5.19 -15.40 15.48
CA ARG A 120 -4.05 -15.52 14.58
C ARG A 120 -3.71 -16.99 14.41
N GLN A 121 -3.42 -17.40 13.20
CA GLN A 121 -2.89 -18.74 12.94
C GLN A 121 -1.37 -18.70 12.86
N PHE A 122 -0.71 -19.72 13.38
CA PHE A 122 0.73 -19.93 13.26
C PHE A 122 1.03 -21.04 12.27
N VAL A 123 2.03 -20.84 11.42
CA VAL A 123 2.43 -21.82 10.40
C VAL A 123 3.94 -22.05 10.45
N ALA A 124 4.36 -23.31 10.52
CA ALA A 124 5.76 -23.71 10.47
C ALA A 124 5.90 -25.02 9.68
N THR A 125 6.99 -25.20 8.93
CA THR A 125 7.20 -26.44 8.16
C THR A 125 7.30 -27.71 9.03
N THR A 126 7.61 -27.54 10.33
CA THR A 126 7.64 -28.60 11.35
C THR A 126 6.30 -28.79 12.07
N GLY A 127 5.29 -27.98 11.74
CA GLY A 127 3.96 -28.03 12.32
C GLY A 127 3.14 -29.23 11.87
N THR A 128 1.88 -29.27 12.29
CA THR A 128 0.91 -30.30 11.93
C THR A 128 -0.44 -29.66 11.58
N ASP A 129 -1.07 -30.09 10.49
CA ASP A 129 -2.35 -29.55 10.01
C ASP A 129 -3.53 -30.14 10.81
N THR A 130 -3.65 -29.72 12.06
CA THR A 130 -4.71 -30.15 12.99
C THR A 130 -5.22 -29.00 13.84
N GLY A 131 -6.54 -28.91 14.01
CA GLY A 131 -7.17 -27.87 14.83
C GLY A 131 -7.11 -26.49 14.18
N ALA A 132 -7.26 -25.43 14.99
CA ALA A 132 -7.32 -24.05 14.51
C ALA A 132 -5.94 -23.38 14.36
N CYS A 133 -4.85 -24.03 14.83
CA CYS A 133 -3.48 -23.49 14.83
C CYS A 133 -3.32 -22.11 15.48
N THR A 134 -4.13 -21.81 16.50
CA THR A 134 -4.07 -20.55 17.25
C THR A 134 -3.10 -20.59 18.41
N GLU A 135 -2.51 -21.75 18.70
CA GLU A 135 -1.50 -21.95 19.74
C GLU A 135 -0.10 -21.93 19.13
N SER A 136 0.79 -21.13 19.71
CA SER A 136 2.13 -20.87 19.15
C SER A 136 3.07 -22.08 19.15
N ASP A 137 2.81 -23.05 20.02
CA ASP A 137 3.55 -24.32 20.13
C ASP A 137 2.96 -25.44 19.26
N GLN A 138 1.78 -25.21 18.68
CA GLN A 138 1.07 -26.13 17.78
C GLN A 138 0.73 -25.43 16.44
N PRO A 139 1.73 -24.97 15.68
CA PRO A 139 1.49 -24.34 14.40
C PRO A 139 0.99 -25.36 13.36
N CYS A 140 0.20 -24.85 12.41
CA CYS A 140 -0.13 -25.55 11.16
C CYS A 140 1.16 -25.90 10.41
N LYS A 141 1.12 -26.98 9.64
CA LYS A 141 2.20 -27.35 8.72
C LYS A 141 2.16 -26.51 7.44
N THR A 142 0.96 -26.30 6.90
CA THR A 142 0.74 -25.66 5.60
C THR A 142 0.02 -24.33 5.74
N ILE A 143 0.31 -23.42 4.80
CA ILE A 143 -0.34 -22.11 4.72
C ILE A 143 -1.80 -22.29 4.28
N ASN A 144 -2.07 -23.18 3.32
CA ASN A 144 -3.44 -23.45 2.86
C ASN A 144 -4.34 -23.99 3.98
N TYR A 145 -3.82 -24.87 4.85
CA TYR A 145 -4.61 -25.32 5.99
C TYR A 145 -4.91 -24.17 6.95
N ALA A 146 -3.93 -23.32 7.28
CA ALA A 146 -4.17 -22.13 8.10
C ALA A 146 -5.21 -21.17 7.49
N ILE A 147 -5.20 -20.95 6.17
CA ILE A 147 -6.22 -20.15 5.47
C ILE A 147 -7.62 -20.73 5.61
N SER A 148 -7.74 -22.07 5.58
CA SER A 148 -9.02 -22.73 5.78
C SER A 148 -9.58 -22.49 7.20
N GLN A 149 -8.70 -22.38 8.19
CA GLN A 149 -9.06 -22.13 9.59
C GLN A 149 -9.24 -20.63 9.92
N ALA A 150 -8.63 -19.74 9.15
CA ALA A 150 -8.68 -18.30 9.38
C ALA A 150 -10.09 -17.73 9.19
N VAL A 151 -10.42 -16.71 9.99
CA VAL A 151 -11.62 -15.88 9.85
C VAL A 151 -11.30 -14.63 9.05
N ASP A 152 -12.33 -13.96 8.53
CA ASP A 152 -12.19 -12.69 7.83
C ASP A 152 -11.54 -11.63 8.73
N GLY A 153 -10.58 -10.89 8.19
CA GLY A 153 -9.76 -9.93 8.94
C GLY A 153 -8.65 -10.57 9.79
N GLY A 154 -8.55 -11.89 9.83
CA GLY A 154 -7.54 -12.63 10.61
C GLY A 154 -6.11 -12.43 10.11
N GLU A 155 -5.14 -12.77 10.97
CA GLU A 155 -3.72 -12.76 10.65
C GLU A 155 -3.16 -14.20 10.64
N ILE A 156 -2.36 -14.53 9.62
CA ILE A 156 -1.58 -15.76 9.56
C ILE A 156 -0.09 -15.39 9.65
N ARG A 157 0.59 -15.91 10.68
CA ARG A 157 2.02 -15.72 10.91
C ARG A 157 2.77 -16.97 10.48
N VAL A 158 3.77 -16.79 9.63
CA VAL A 158 4.51 -17.89 9.01
C VAL A 158 5.98 -17.83 9.42
N ALA A 159 6.48 -18.94 9.95
CA ALA A 159 7.88 -19.09 10.30
C ALA A 159 8.78 -19.14 9.05
N ALA A 160 10.09 -18.98 9.25
CA ALA A 160 11.08 -19.22 8.23
C ALA A 160 10.95 -20.63 7.66
N GLY A 161 11.06 -20.77 6.34
CA GLY A 161 10.89 -22.05 5.66
C GLY A 161 10.58 -21.89 4.18
N ILE A 162 10.57 -23.03 3.49
CA ILE A 162 10.18 -23.13 2.08
C ILE A 162 8.81 -23.83 2.03
N TYR A 163 7.85 -23.16 1.41
CA TYR A 163 6.46 -23.60 1.28
C TYR A 163 6.13 -23.83 -0.20
N PRO A 164 6.24 -25.09 -0.68
CA PRO A 164 5.87 -25.45 -2.05
C PRO A 164 4.36 -25.67 -2.13
N GLU A 165 3.62 -24.59 -2.02
CA GLU A 165 2.17 -24.58 -2.02
C GLU A 165 1.63 -23.62 -3.08
N MET A 166 0.53 -23.99 -3.72
CA MET A 166 -0.27 -23.08 -4.52
C MET A 166 -1.28 -22.39 -3.59
N ILE A 167 -1.02 -21.15 -3.21
CA ILE A 167 -1.82 -20.42 -2.22
C ILE A 167 -2.91 -19.61 -2.91
N GLN A 168 -4.15 -19.80 -2.47
CA GLN A 168 -5.33 -19.06 -2.97
C GLN A 168 -5.97 -18.27 -1.81
N LEU A 169 -5.85 -16.95 -1.85
CA LEU A 169 -6.45 -16.07 -0.84
C LEU A 169 -7.82 -15.59 -1.29
N SER A 170 -8.87 -16.24 -0.76
CA SER A 170 -10.28 -15.92 -1.01
C SER A 170 -10.97 -15.21 0.18
N LYS A 171 -10.20 -14.88 1.23
CA LYS A 171 -10.67 -14.15 2.41
C LYS A 171 -9.81 -12.89 2.64
N PRO A 172 -10.38 -11.82 3.22
CA PRO A 172 -9.67 -10.59 3.54
C PRO A 172 -8.73 -10.79 4.74
N ILE A 173 -7.60 -11.46 4.54
CA ILE A 173 -6.66 -11.79 5.62
C ILE A 173 -5.30 -11.09 5.45
N SER A 174 -4.57 -11.03 6.55
CA SER A 174 -3.16 -10.63 6.55
C SER A 174 -2.27 -11.87 6.63
N LEU A 175 -1.31 -11.99 5.72
CA LEU A 175 -0.32 -13.07 5.71
C LEU A 175 1.07 -12.45 5.91
N THR A 176 1.76 -12.83 7.00
CA THR A 176 3.04 -12.25 7.41
C THR A 176 4.09 -13.34 7.63
N GLY A 177 5.21 -13.27 6.91
CA GLY A 177 6.40 -14.11 7.09
C GLY A 177 7.46 -13.45 7.98
N GLY A 178 8.61 -14.13 8.16
CA GLY A 178 9.73 -13.61 8.94
C GLY A 178 9.80 -14.07 10.40
N PHE A 179 8.94 -14.99 10.82
CA PHE A 179 8.90 -15.47 12.20
C PHE A 179 9.78 -16.70 12.44
N THR A 180 9.91 -17.10 13.70
CA THR A 180 10.47 -18.40 14.11
C THR A 180 9.50 -19.07 15.07
N THR A 181 9.63 -20.37 15.27
CA THR A 181 8.81 -21.10 16.26
C THR A 181 9.06 -20.62 17.71
N SER A 182 10.16 -19.91 17.96
CA SER A 182 10.50 -19.29 19.25
C SER A 182 10.13 -17.80 19.34
N ASN A 183 9.79 -17.14 18.22
CA ASN A 183 9.44 -15.72 18.20
C ASN A 183 8.40 -15.46 17.11
N TRP A 184 7.16 -15.32 17.58
CA TRP A 184 6.01 -14.98 16.77
C TRP A 184 5.60 -13.51 16.89
N VAL A 185 6.34 -12.68 17.62
CA VAL A 185 5.97 -11.29 17.92
C VAL A 185 6.61 -10.33 16.95
N THR A 186 7.92 -10.47 16.71
CA THR A 186 8.69 -9.53 15.87
C THR A 186 9.29 -10.28 14.69
N PRO A 187 8.83 -10.02 13.45
CA PRO A 187 9.40 -10.65 12.28
C PRO A 187 10.78 -10.07 11.95
N ASN A 188 11.67 -10.90 11.40
CA ASN A 188 12.94 -10.49 10.82
C ASN A 188 13.09 -11.11 9.43
N TRP A 189 12.75 -10.36 8.39
CA TRP A 189 12.67 -10.87 7.01
C TRP A 189 14.02 -11.24 6.40
N VAL A 190 15.13 -10.71 6.95
CA VAL A 190 16.48 -11.03 6.48
C VAL A 190 17.00 -12.30 7.15
N ALA A 191 16.84 -12.42 8.47
CA ALA A 191 17.33 -13.57 9.23
C ALA A 191 16.43 -14.81 9.09
N ASN A 192 15.13 -14.61 8.88
CA ASN A 192 14.12 -15.67 8.90
C ASN A 192 13.34 -15.70 7.57
N PRO A 193 13.97 -16.06 6.44
CA PRO A 193 13.31 -16.01 5.14
C PRO A 193 12.14 -17.00 5.06
N THR A 194 10.98 -16.49 4.67
CA THR A 194 9.79 -17.29 4.35
C THR A 194 9.57 -17.28 2.85
N ILE A 195 9.62 -18.46 2.22
CA ILE A 195 9.72 -18.61 0.77
C ILE A 195 8.49 -19.36 0.23
N LEU A 196 7.71 -18.70 -0.64
CA LEU A 196 6.67 -19.31 -1.45
C LEU A 196 7.30 -19.77 -2.77
N ASN A 197 7.32 -21.08 -3.01
CA ASN A 197 8.07 -21.67 -4.12
C ASN A 197 7.13 -22.36 -5.12
N GLY A 198 7.07 -21.86 -6.35
CA GLY A 198 6.21 -22.38 -7.41
C GLY A 198 6.75 -23.62 -8.13
N GLN A 199 7.95 -24.08 -7.74
CA GLN A 199 8.62 -25.27 -8.25
C GLN A 199 8.79 -25.31 -9.77
N ASN A 200 8.81 -24.15 -10.42
CA ASN A 200 8.78 -23.95 -11.87
C ASN A 200 7.57 -24.60 -12.56
N SER A 201 6.47 -24.81 -11.83
CA SER A 201 5.30 -25.54 -12.33
C SER A 201 3.96 -24.85 -12.09
N TYR A 202 3.87 -23.93 -11.13
CA TYR A 202 2.64 -23.22 -10.82
C TYR A 202 2.93 -21.83 -10.24
N ARG A 203 1.88 -21.01 -10.15
CA ARG A 203 1.91 -19.73 -9.43
C ARG A 203 1.89 -19.96 -7.91
N PRO A 204 2.88 -19.48 -7.15
CA PRO A 204 2.90 -19.63 -5.70
C PRO A 204 1.73 -18.93 -4.98
N LEU A 205 1.32 -17.74 -5.45
CA LEU A 205 0.33 -16.92 -4.73
C LEU A 205 -0.69 -16.25 -5.65
N THR A 206 -1.97 -16.41 -5.31
CA THR A 206 -3.10 -15.74 -5.96
C THR A 206 -3.95 -15.03 -4.91
N ILE A 207 -4.27 -13.76 -5.16
CA ILE A 207 -5.13 -12.92 -4.31
C ILE A 207 -6.47 -12.68 -5.02
N ASN A 208 -7.53 -13.29 -4.48
CA ASN A 208 -8.91 -13.24 -4.96
C ASN A 208 -9.87 -12.75 -3.86
N ALA A 209 -9.41 -11.82 -3.02
CA ALA A 209 -10.22 -11.18 -2.01
C ALA A 209 -9.77 -9.73 -1.78
N ASP A 210 -10.73 -8.88 -1.47
CA ASP A 210 -10.49 -7.48 -1.17
C ASP A 210 -9.77 -7.30 0.18
N GLY A 211 -8.95 -6.27 0.30
CA GLY A 211 -8.32 -5.88 1.56
C GLY A 211 -7.20 -6.81 2.06
N VAL A 212 -6.74 -7.75 1.25
CA VAL A 212 -5.64 -8.66 1.59
C VAL A 212 -4.33 -7.90 1.79
N GLN A 213 -3.56 -8.33 2.80
CA GLN A 213 -2.24 -7.79 3.10
C GLN A 213 -1.20 -8.91 3.10
N ILE A 214 -0.11 -8.75 2.34
CA ILE A 214 1.00 -9.69 2.28
C ILE A 214 2.27 -9.00 2.75
N ASN A 215 3.01 -9.64 3.65
CA ASN A 215 4.20 -9.05 4.25
C ASN A 215 5.33 -10.06 4.45
N GLY A 216 6.54 -9.78 3.96
CA GLY A 216 7.74 -10.51 4.38
C GLY A 216 7.97 -11.87 3.71
N PHE A 217 7.60 -12.02 2.43
CA PHE A 217 7.78 -13.25 1.66
C PHE A 217 8.74 -13.09 0.49
N THR A 218 9.50 -14.14 0.21
CA THR A 218 10.11 -14.35 -1.11
C THR A 218 9.19 -15.23 -1.96
N ILE A 219 8.79 -14.76 -3.13
CA ILE A 219 7.91 -15.46 -4.08
C ILE A 219 8.76 -15.80 -5.31
N ARG A 220 9.00 -17.10 -5.55
CA ARG A 220 9.94 -17.50 -6.60
C ARG A 220 9.59 -18.79 -7.32
N ASN A 221 10.27 -18.98 -8.46
CA ASN A 221 10.16 -20.15 -9.32
C ASN A 221 8.71 -20.42 -9.73
N GLY A 222 7.92 -19.38 -9.94
CA GLY A 222 6.58 -19.52 -10.45
C GLY A 222 6.56 -19.74 -11.96
N ASN A 223 5.65 -20.60 -12.43
CA ASN A 223 5.46 -20.85 -13.86
C ASN A 223 3.98 -21.09 -14.18
N THR A 224 3.37 -20.27 -15.04
CA THR A 224 1.94 -20.37 -15.41
C THR A 224 1.70 -20.75 -16.87
N THR A 225 2.70 -21.32 -17.55
CA THR A 225 2.64 -21.74 -18.97
C THR A 225 1.42 -22.59 -19.32
N GLY A 226 1.05 -23.52 -18.44
CA GLY A 226 -0.09 -24.42 -18.63
C GLY A 226 -1.46 -23.83 -18.26
N GLY A 227 -1.52 -22.54 -17.88
CA GLY A 227 -2.73 -21.87 -17.39
C GLY A 227 -3.01 -20.55 -18.11
N ASP A 228 -3.37 -19.52 -17.34
CA ASP A 228 -3.71 -18.18 -17.84
C ASP A 228 -2.51 -17.35 -18.31
N ARG A 229 -1.27 -17.80 -18.00
CA ARG A 229 0.00 -17.12 -18.36
C ARG A 229 0.10 -15.70 -17.81
N TYR A 230 -0.56 -15.46 -16.69
CA TYR A 230 -0.45 -14.23 -15.93
C TYR A 230 0.45 -14.44 -14.73
N GLY A 231 1.04 -13.36 -14.21
CA GLY A 231 1.56 -13.26 -12.85
C GLY A 231 2.35 -14.48 -12.42
N GLY A 232 3.52 -14.74 -13.03
CA GLY A 232 4.25 -15.98 -12.83
C GLY A 232 4.47 -16.30 -11.33
N GLY A 233 4.83 -15.28 -10.55
CA GLY A 233 4.96 -15.38 -9.09
C GLY A 233 3.66 -15.08 -8.34
N LEU A 234 3.02 -13.96 -8.69
CA LEU A 234 1.87 -13.42 -7.97
C LEU A 234 0.80 -12.92 -8.94
N TYR A 235 -0.45 -13.28 -8.69
CA TYR A 235 -1.61 -12.67 -9.34
C TYR A 235 -2.56 -12.05 -8.33
N ILE A 236 -3.08 -10.87 -8.67
CA ILE A 236 -4.09 -10.17 -7.90
C ILE A 236 -5.27 -9.87 -8.83
N GLY A 237 -6.48 -10.22 -8.41
CA GLY A 237 -7.67 -9.56 -8.92
C GLY A 237 -8.62 -10.42 -9.72
N GLY A 238 -9.27 -9.76 -10.68
CA GLY A 238 -10.58 -10.10 -11.23
C GLY A 238 -11.54 -8.93 -11.03
N VAL A 239 -12.34 -8.62 -12.05
CA VAL A 239 -13.35 -7.54 -12.00
C VAL A 239 -14.32 -7.81 -10.85
N ASN A 240 -14.60 -6.81 -10.02
CA ASN A 240 -15.47 -6.89 -8.84
C ASN A 240 -14.95 -7.82 -7.73
N VAL A 241 -13.68 -8.25 -7.77
CA VAL A 241 -13.10 -9.14 -6.76
C VAL A 241 -12.18 -8.39 -5.80
N VAL A 242 -11.23 -7.63 -6.35
CA VAL A 242 -10.21 -6.93 -5.55
C VAL A 242 -10.19 -5.45 -5.90
N ASN A 243 -10.51 -4.61 -4.92
CA ASN A 243 -10.37 -3.16 -5.00
C ASN A 243 -9.15 -2.67 -4.23
N ARG A 244 -8.70 -3.38 -3.20
CA ARG A 244 -7.59 -3.01 -2.36
C ARG A 244 -6.68 -4.19 -2.07
N ALA A 245 -5.38 -4.03 -2.31
CA ALA A 245 -4.37 -4.99 -1.91
C ALA A 245 -3.12 -4.25 -1.43
N THR A 246 -2.46 -4.80 -0.41
CA THR A 246 -1.21 -4.23 0.10
C THR A 246 -0.10 -5.28 0.18
N LEU A 247 1.03 -4.97 -0.44
CA LEU A 247 2.20 -5.84 -0.52
C LEU A 247 3.39 -5.13 0.15
N ARG A 248 4.02 -5.76 1.15
CA ARG A 248 5.12 -5.16 1.91
C ARG A 248 6.29 -6.11 2.08
N ASN A 249 7.52 -5.58 2.05
CA ASN A 249 8.73 -6.36 2.36
C ASN A 249 8.80 -7.66 1.54
N LEU A 250 8.45 -7.60 0.26
CA LEU A 250 8.40 -8.77 -0.61
C LEU A 250 9.62 -8.81 -1.52
N ARG A 251 10.03 -10.03 -1.86
CA ARG A 251 10.98 -10.29 -2.94
C ARG A 251 10.34 -11.23 -3.96
N ILE A 252 10.02 -10.72 -5.14
CA ILE A 252 9.40 -11.48 -6.24
C ILE A 252 10.50 -11.76 -7.27
N GLU A 253 10.97 -13.00 -7.34
CA GLU A 253 12.16 -13.35 -8.11
C GLU A 253 12.04 -14.62 -8.96
N ASN A 254 12.73 -14.66 -10.10
CA ASN A 254 12.88 -15.88 -10.90
C ASN A 254 11.54 -16.54 -11.29
N ASN A 255 10.53 -15.72 -11.55
CA ASN A 255 9.23 -16.19 -11.99
C ASN A 255 9.05 -15.99 -13.50
N ILE A 256 8.33 -16.90 -14.13
CA ILE A 256 8.04 -16.87 -15.56
C ILE A 256 6.53 -16.99 -15.74
N ALA A 257 5.87 -16.03 -16.40
CA ALA A 257 4.42 -16.19 -16.65
C ALA A 257 4.17 -17.24 -17.75
N SER A 258 4.97 -17.25 -18.81
CA SER A 258 4.90 -18.31 -19.82
C SER A 258 6.25 -18.70 -20.40
N THR A 259 6.46 -19.98 -20.68
CA THR A 259 7.58 -20.46 -21.48
C THR A 259 7.24 -20.62 -22.97
N VAL A 260 6.01 -20.29 -23.35
CA VAL A 260 5.51 -20.38 -24.73
C VAL A 260 4.77 -19.10 -25.11
N GLU A 261 4.82 -18.73 -26.39
CA GLU A 261 4.00 -17.63 -26.95
C GLU A 261 4.10 -16.32 -26.12
N SER A 262 2.99 -15.85 -25.53
CA SER A 262 2.86 -14.62 -24.75
C SER A 262 2.69 -14.90 -23.25
N GLY A 263 2.89 -13.86 -22.45
CA GLY A 263 2.62 -13.86 -21.02
C GLY A 263 2.59 -12.43 -20.48
N GLU A 264 2.02 -12.25 -19.30
CA GLU A 264 1.87 -10.94 -18.67
C GLU A 264 2.27 -10.97 -17.20
N GLY A 265 3.06 -9.99 -16.77
CA GLY A 265 3.45 -9.88 -15.37
C GLY A 265 4.34 -11.05 -14.93
N GLY A 266 5.59 -11.12 -15.38
CA GLY A 266 6.48 -12.23 -15.02
C GLY A 266 6.57 -12.46 -13.52
N GLY A 267 6.75 -11.37 -12.76
CA GLY A 267 6.70 -11.38 -11.30
C GLY A 267 5.27 -11.24 -10.77
N LEU A 268 4.63 -10.10 -11.09
CA LEU A 268 3.30 -9.72 -10.60
C LEU A 268 2.37 -9.35 -11.76
N MET A 269 1.17 -9.91 -11.77
CA MET A 269 0.03 -9.40 -12.53
C MET A 269 -1.06 -8.93 -11.58
N ALA A 270 -1.51 -7.68 -11.71
CA ALA A 270 -2.62 -7.13 -10.95
C ALA A 270 -3.71 -6.64 -11.89
N ALA A 271 -4.89 -7.25 -11.83
CA ALA A 271 -6.09 -6.90 -12.57
C ALA A 271 -7.19 -6.45 -11.60
N MET A 272 -7.13 -5.19 -11.16
CA MET A 272 -7.93 -4.68 -10.04
C MET A 272 -8.97 -3.66 -10.47
N GLY A 273 -10.14 -3.65 -9.83
CA GLY A 273 -11.21 -2.71 -10.13
C GLY A 273 -12.60 -3.32 -10.14
N ASN A 274 -13.60 -2.46 -10.30
CA ASN A 274 -15.01 -2.81 -10.24
C ASN A 274 -15.84 -2.03 -11.27
N THR A 275 -17.11 -2.39 -11.38
CA THR A 275 -18.10 -1.76 -12.27
C THR A 275 -18.92 -0.65 -11.61
N PHE A 276 -18.65 -0.34 -10.33
CA PHE A 276 -19.39 0.63 -9.50
C PHE A 276 -18.66 1.99 -9.41
N GLN A 277 -17.64 2.21 -10.24
CA GLN A 277 -16.85 3.45 -10.28
C GLN A 277 -16.21 3.84 -8.94
N SER A 278 -16.01 2.86 -8.04
CA SER A 278 -15.35 3.08 -6.77
C SER A 278 -13.84 2.89 -6.96
N PRO A 279 -12.98 3.87 -6.62
CA PRO A 279 -11.54 3.77 -6.89
C PRO A 279 -10.90 2.53 -6.28
N ALA A 280 -10.11 1.81 -7.07
CA ALA A 280 -9.25 0.73 -6.59
C ALA A 280 -7.88 1.29 -6.19
N GLN A 281 -7.19 0.60 -5.29
CA GLN A 281 -5.90 0.99 -4.73
C GLN A 281 -4.98 -0.22 -4.58
N LEU A 282 -3.84 -0.19 -5.24
CA LEU A 282 -2.72 -1.09 -5.00
C LEU A 282 -1.62 -0.33 -4.25
N THR A 283 -1.03 -0.96 -3.23
CA THR A 283 0.08 -0.39 -2.46
C THR A 283 1.22 -1.38 -2.34
N LEU A 284 2.41 -0.99 -2.79
CA LEU A 284 3.65 -1.74 -2.61
C LEU A 284 4.65 -0.89 -1.82
N SER A 285 5.22 -1.45 -0.75
CA SER A 285 6.29 -0.80 0.00
C SER A 285 7.43 -1.74 0.36
N ASN A 286 8.68 -1.34 0.13
CA ASN A 286 9.85 -2.18 0.36
C ASN A 286 9.78 -3.49 -0.45
N VAL A 287 9.43 -3.40 -1.73
CA VAL A 287 9.27 -4.57 -2.60
C VAL A 287 10.41 -4.63 -3.61
N THR A 288 11.02 -5.79 -3.80
CA THR A 288 11.97 -6.06 -4.87
C THR A 288 11.36 -7.02 -5.89
N VAL A 289 11.33 -6.63 -7.16
CA VAL A 289 10.88 -7.45 -8.29
C VAL A 289 12.06 -7.65 -9.23
N ILE A 290 12.61 -8.86 -9.28
CA ILE A 290 13.91 -9.11 -9.91
C ILE A 290 13.96 -10.39 -10.75
N ASN A 291 14.61 -10.31 -11.91
CA ASN A 291 14.88 -11.48 -12.76
C ASN A 291 13.60 -12.29 -13.07
N ASN A 292 12.50 -11.58 -13.31
CA ASN A 292 11.26 -12.20 -13.75
C ASN A 292 11.09 -12.01 -15.25
N LYS A 293 10.34 -12.94 -15.87
CA LYS A 293 10.12 -12.94 -17.31
C LYS A 293 8.64 -13.12 -17.63
N ALA A 294 8.05 -12.22 -18.42
CA ALA A 294 6.65 -12.41 -18.80
C ALA A 294 6.53 -13.59 -19.79
N THR A 295 7.39 -13.68 -20.80
CA THR A 295 7.44 -14.86 -21.68
C THR A 295 8.83 -15.21 -22.19
N THR A 296 9.12 -16.50 -22.37
CA THR A 296 10.23 -16.99 -23.22
C THR A 296 9.78 -17.35 -24.65
N GLY A 297 8.53 -17.10 -25.00
CA GLY A 297 8.05 -17.23 -26.36
C GLY A 297 8.40 -16.02 -27.24
N HIS A 298 7.87 -16.03 -28.46
CA HIS A 298 8.18 -15.05 -29.50
C HIS A 298 7.04 -14.06 -29.73
N LEU A 299 5.95 -14.11 -28.97
CA LEU A 299 4.83 -13.18 -29.12
C LEU A 299 4.95 -12.00 -28.15
N GLY A 300 4.19 -10.95 -28.43
CA GLY A 300 4.11 -9.76 -27.59
C GLY A 300 3.74 -10.09 -26.15
N ALA A 301 4.44 -9.43 -25.23
CA ALA A 301 4.30 -9.62 -23.80
C ALA A 301 4.37 -8.28 -23.08
N SER A 302 3.88 -8.24 -21.84
CA SER A 302 3.84 -7.01 -21.07
C SER A 302 4.22 -7.22 -19.61
N GLY A 303 5.01 -6.29 -19.07
CA GLY A 303 5.35 -6.29 -17.65
C GLY A 303 6.25 -7.46 -17.27
N GLY A 304 7.52 -7.45 -17.68
CA GLY A 304 8.48 -8.49 -17.29
C GLY A 304 8.56 -8.65 -15.78
N GLY A 305 8.67 -7.53 -15.07
CA GLY A 305 8.54 -7.48 -13.62
C GLY A 305 7.09 -7.47 -13.18
N MET A 306 6.36 -6.42 -13.56
CA MET A 306 4.98 -6.18 -13.13
C MET A 306 4.09 -5.72 -14.28
N ASN A 307 2.88 -6.26 -14.35
CA ASN A 307 1.80 -5.73 -15.17
C ASN A 307 0.61 -5.37 -14.26
N ILE A 308 0.21 -4.10 -14.27
CA ILE A 308 -0.82 -3.55 -13.37
C ILE A 308 -1.89 -2.88 -14.22
N GLN A 309 -3.09 -3.44 -14.16
CA GLN A 309 -4.23 -3.09 -14.98
C GLN A 309 -5.47 -2.79 -14.13
N GLY A 310 -6.07 -1.64 -14.40
CA GLY A 310 -7.44 -1.32 -14.00
C GLY A 310 -8.41 -2.15 -14.84
N VAL A 311 -9.34 -2.84 -14.19
CA VAL A 311 -10.38 -3.61 -14.87
C VAL A 311 -11.78 -3.13 -14.45
N GLY A 312 -12.79 -3.36 -15.30
CA GLY A 312 -14.11 -2.77 -15.12
C GLY A 312 -14.16 -1.32 -15.61
N ASN A 313 -14.74 -0.41 -14.81
CA ASN A 313 -14.86 1.02 -15.14
C ASN A 313 -14.29 1.95 -14.06
N SER A 314 -13.66 1.38 -13.03
CA SER A 314 -13.10 2.13 -11.91
C SER A 314 -11.65 2.51 -12.19
N ILE A 315 -11.24 3.69 -11.73
CA ILE A 315 -9.85 4.11 -11.73
C ILE A 315 -9.03 3.19 -10.82
N LEU A 316 -7.78 2.93 -11.19
CA LEU A 316 -6.82 2.22 -10.33
C LEU A 316 -5.70 3.17 -9.91
N ASN A 317 -5.61 3.44 -8.62
CA ASN A 317 -4.49 4.15 -8.03
C ASN A 317 -3.42 3.15 -7.57
N VAL A 318 -2.16 3.47 -7.83
CA VAL A 318 -1.02 2.61 -7.50
C VAL A 318 0.01 3.45 -6.75
N ASP A 319 0.36 3.02 -5.54
CA ASP A 319 1.42 3.65 -4.75
C ASP A 319 2.59 2.69 -4.56
N LEU A 320 3.75 3.05 -5.11
CA LEU A 320 5.00 2.31 -4.99
C LEU A 320 5.99 3.14 -4.18
N THR A 321 6.40 2.65 -3.01
CA THR A 321 7.40 3.35 -2.17
C THR A 321 8.56 2.43 -1.83
N ASN A 322 9.80 2.88 -2.07
CA ASN A 322 10.98 2.05 -1.87
C ASN A 322 10.87 0.70 -2.59
N VAL A 323 10.52 0.76 -3.87
CA VAL A 323 10.38 -0.41 -4.74
C VAL A 323 11.58 -0.49 -5.68
N THR A 324 12.17 -1.68 -5.80
CA THR A 324 13.24 -1.97 -6.76
C THR A 324 12.71 -2.94 -7.81
N VAL A 325 12.71 -2.53 -9.08
CA VAL A 325 12.32 -3.35 -10.23
C VAL A 325 13.53 -3.51 -11.12
N GLN A 326 14.15 -4.68 -11.15
CA GLN A 326 15.41 -4.84 -11.86
C GLN A 326 15.55 -6.13 -12.65
N GLU A 327 16.29 -6.07 -13.75
CA GLU A 327 16.71 -7.24 -14.54
C GLU A 327 15.52 -8.09 -15.00
N ASN A 328 14.35 -7.48 -15.19
CA ASN A 328 13.17 -8.18 -15.67
C ASN A 328 13.06 -8.06 -17.19
N ILE A 329 12.44 -9.06 -17.82
CA ILE A 329 12.31 -9.17 -19.28
C ILE A 329 10.84 -9.37 -19.64
N ALA A 330 10.24 -8.49 -20.44
CA ALA A 330 8.87 -8.71 -20.90
C ALA A 330 8.82 -9.85 -21.93
N GLY A 331 9.47 -9.70 -23.09
CA GLY A 331 9.47 -10.72 -24.14
C GLY A 331 10.84 -10.98 -24.76
N ASN A 332 10.88 -11.82 -25.79
CA ASN A 332 12.09 -12.07 -26.58
C ASN A 332 12.14 -11.24 -27.87
N ASP A 333 11.14 -11.35 -28.76
CA ASP A 333 11.29 -10.97 -30.17
C ASP A 333 10.26 -9.96 -30.72
N PHE A 334 9.10 -9.77 -30.07
CA PHE A 334 7.95 -9.12 -30.70
C PHE A 334 7.31 -8.06 -29.81
N SER A 335 7.14 -6.83 -30.30
CA SER A 335 6.32 -5.70 -29.78
C SER A 335 5.99 -5.76 -28.29
N SER A 336 7.01 -6.00 -27.45
CA SER A 336 6.82 -6.22 -26.02
C SER A 336 6.94 -4.91 -25.27
N SER A 337 6.26 -4.80 -24.14
CA SER A 337 6.08 -3.52 -23.46
C SER A 337 6.35 -3.61 -21.97
N GLY A 338 7.04 -2.62 -21.40
CA GLY A 338 7.22 -2.55 -19.96
C GLY A 338 8.10 -3.67 -19.43
N GLY A 339 9.39 -3.67 -19.78
CA GLY A 339 10.33 -4.68 -19.27
C GLY A 339 10.29 -4.77 -17.74
N GLY A 340 10.33 -3.61 -17.09
CA GLY A 340 10.11 -3.49 -15.65
C GLY A 340 8.64 -3.51 -15.28
N ILE A 341 7.91 -2.46 -15.68
CA ILE A 341 6.52 -2.20 -15.28
C ILE A 341 5.68 -1.87 -16.51
N ALA A 342 4.55 -2.54 -16.69
CA ALA A 342 3.48 -2.14 -17.60
C ALA A 342 2.27 -1.66 -16.77
N LEU A 343 1.72 -0.49 -17.12
CA LEU A 343 0.63 0.19 -16.42
C LEU A 343 -0.52 0.52 -17.38
N SER A 344 -1.74 0.14 -17.02
CA SER A 344 -2.99 0.59 -17.65
C SER A 344 -4.00 0.90 -16.56
N LEU A 345 -4.29 2.17 -16.24
CA LEU A 345 -4.86 2.53 -14.93
C LEU A 345 -6.32 2.99 -14.98
N ASN A 346 -7.01 2.89 -16.12
CA ASN A 346 -8.37 3.40 -16.32
C ASN A 346 -8.53 4.87 -15.86
N GLY A 347 -7.60 5.73 -16.24
CA GLY A 347 -7.58 7.15 -15.83
C GLY A 347 -7.10 7.39 -14.40
N GLY A 348 -6.71 6.34 -13.67
CA GLY A 348 -6.08 6.43 -12.35
C GLY A 348 -4.65 6.95 -12.41
N ARG A 349 -3.96 6.90 -11.26
CA ARG A 349 -2.59 7.42 -11.12
C ARG A 349 -1.65 6.40 -10.49
N ALA A 350 -0.48 6.22 -11.09
CA ALA A 350 0.66 5.60 -10.43
C ALA A 350 1.55 6.66 -9.81
N THR A 351 1.85 6.51 -8.52
CA THR A 351 2.83 7.33 -7.81
C THR A 351 3.98 6.46 -7.33
N ILE A 352 5.19 6.75 -7.80
CA ILE A 352 6.39 5.98 -7.51
C ILE A 352 7.37 6.87 -6.78
N ARG A 353 7.76 6.46 -5.57
CA ARG A 353 8.62 7.22 -4.67
C ARG A 353 9.84 6.43 -4.21
N GLN A 354 10.99 7.08 -4.12
CA GLN A 354 12.20 6.51 -3.50
C GLN A 354 12.59 5.15 -4.11
N SER A 355 12.41 5.01 -5.41
CA SER A 355 12.40 3.70 -6.09
C SER A 355 13.44 3.61 -7.19
N ARG A 356 13.77 2.38 -7.60
CA ARG A 356 14.82 2.08 -8.58
C ARG A 356 14.27 1.14 -9.65
N ILE A 357 14.43 1.50 -10.93
CA ILE A 357 13.99 0.71 -12.08
C ILE A 357 15.22 0.49 -12.98
N LEU A 358 15.82 -0.70 -12.90
CA LEU A 358 17.19 -0.92 -13.36
C LEU A 358 17.33 -2.10 -14.31
N GLY A 359 18.00 -1.92 -15.45
CA GLY A 359 18.42 -3.07 -16.27
C GLY A 359 17.28 -3.91 -16.83
N ASN A 360 16.06 -3.36 -16.93
CA ASN A 360 14.91 -4.10 -17.44
C ASN A 360 14.84 -4.01 -18.96
N GLN A 361 14.34 -5.06 -19.61
CA GLN A 361 14.31 -5.19 -21.06
C GLN A 361 12.88 -5.46 -21.54
N ALA A 362 12.39 -4.61 -22.44
CA ALA A 362 11.12 -4.88 -23.09
C ALA A 362 11.23 -6.10 -24.02
N ALA A 363 12.32 -6.23 -24.78
CA ALA A 363 12.63 -7.39 -25.60
C ALA A 363 14.14 -7.67 -25.64
N VAL A 364 14.53 -8.95 -25.75
CA VAL A 364 15.96 -9.37 -25.76
C VAL A 364 16.56 -9.29 -27.17
N ILE A 365 15.76 -9.49 -28.22
CA ILE A 365 16.21 -9.54 -29.61
C ILE A 365 15.45 -8.49 -30.43
N ASP A 366 16.16 -7.85 -31.37
CA ASP A 366 15.58 -6.99 -32.38
C ASP A 366 15.43 -7.81 -33.66
N THR A 367 14.19 -8.09 -34.08
CA THR A 367 13.93 -8.87 -35.29
C THR A 367 13.19 -8.05 -36.33
N PHE A 368 13.57 -8.24 -37.59
CA PHE A 368 12.95 -7.59 -38.76
C PHE A 368 11.43 -7.82 -38.89
N LEU A 369 10.89 -8.88 -38.25
CA LEU A 369 9.48 -9.27 -38.34
C LEU A 369 8.63 -8.72 -37.17
N GLY A 370 9.25 -8.15 -36.14
CA GLY A 370 8.57 -7.59 -34.96
C GLY A 370 8.38 -6.07 -35.08
N GLY A 371 7.30 -5.56 -34.51
CA GLY A 371 7.20 -4.12 -34.22
C GLY A 371 8.09 -3.73 -33.04
N PRO A 372 8.32 -2.43 -32.83
CA PRO A 372 9.23 -1.92 -31.81
C PRO A 372 8.76 -2.37 -30.43
N SER A 373 9.70 -2.81 -29.59
CA SER A 373 9.42 -2.88 -28.15
C SER A 373 9.26 -1.47 -27.57
N ASN A 374 8.61 -1.33 -26.42
CA ASN A 374 8.36 -0.01 -25.83
C ASN A 374 8.55 -0.03 -24.32
N GLY A 375 9.22 1.00 -23.77
CA GLY A 375 9.28 1.20 -22.32
C GLY A 375 10.06 0.10 -21.60
N GLY A 376 11.39 0.08 -21.74
CA GLY A 376 12.23 -0.90 -21.05
C GLY A 376 12.02 -0.88 -19.54
N GLY A 377 11.99 0.32 -18.97
CA GLY A 377 11.67 0.54 -17.55
C GLY A 377 10.16 0.51 -17.30
N ILE A 378 9.45 1.50 -17.83
CA ILE A 378 8.00 1.70 -17.64
C ILE A 378 7.30 1.83 -18.99
N TYR A 379 6.21 1.10 -19.17
CA TYR A 379 5.21 1.35 -20.19
C TYR A 379 3.92 1.82 -19.53
N LEU A 380 3.39 2.97 -19.95
CA LEU A 380 2.16 3.54 -19.43
C LEU A 380 1.14 3.75 -20.53
N THR A 381 -0.10 3.32 -20.29
CA THR A 381 -1.29 3.71 -21.04
C THR A 381 -2.42 4.07 -20.08
N ASN A 382 -3.38 4.88 -20.53
CA ASN A 382 -4.65 5.11 -19.83
C ASN A 382 -4.50 5.48 -18.34
N GLY A 383 -3.64 6.44 -18.00
CA GLY A 383 -3.38 6.85 -16.63
C GLY A 383 -2.32 7.93 -16.48
N SER A 384 -2.22 8.52 -15.29
CA SER A 384 -1.17 9.50 -14.95
C SER A 384 0.00 8.85 -14.20
N LEU A 385 1.18 9.45 -14.28
CA LEU A 385 2.39 8.96 -13.62
C LEU A 385 3.09 10.10 -12.87
N LEU A 386 3.38 9.87 -11.59
CA LEU A 386 4.17 10.76 -10.77
C LEU A 386 5.38 10.01 -10.21
N LEU A 387 6.57 10.50 -10.54
CA LEU A 387 7.85 9.97 -10.07
C LEU A 387 8.50 10.98 -9.13
N GLU A 388 8.86 10.53 -7.92
CA GLU A 388 9.52 11.36 -6.91
C GLU A 388 10.72 10.63 -6.30
N ASN A 389 11.93 11.17 -6.44
CA ASN A 389 13.15 10.51 -5.96
C ASN A 389 13.30 9.10 -6.56
N VAL A 390 13.27 9.02 -7.89
CA VAL A 390 13.31 7.75 -8.64
C VAL A 390 14.54 7.70 -9.55
N LEU A 391 15.19 6.54 -9.58
CA LEU A 391 16.26 6.24 -10.53
C LEU A 391 15.74 5.25 -11.59
N LEU A 392 15.82 5.63 -12.86
CA LEU A 392 15.63 4.73 -14.00
C LEU A 392 16.95 4.61 -14.77
N ALA A 393 17.57 3.44 -14.76
CA ALA A 393 18.87 3.28 -15.41
C ALA A 393 19.11 1.94 -16.10
N GLY A 394 19.84 1.97 -17.21
CA GLY A 394 20.22 0.76 -17.95
C GLY A 394 19.05 -0.02 -18.54
N ASN A 395 17.86 0.57 -18.67
CA ASN A 395 16.71 -0.11 -19.26
C ASN A 395 16.77 -0.06 -20.79
N ASP A 396 16.23 -1.10 -21.43
CA ASP A 396 16.23 -1.33 -22.88
C ASP A 396 14.77 -1.43 -23.37
N GLY A 397 14.33 -0.40 -24.11
CA GLY A 397 12.97 -0.30 -24.60
C GLY A 397 12.84 -0.31 -26.11
N GLU A 398 13.88 0.01 -26.90
CA GLU A 398 13.84 0.33 -28.34
C GLU A 398 13.10 1.63 -28.69
N ARG A 399 11.96 1.90 -28.04
CA ARG A 399 11.32 3.22 -28.01
C ARG A 399 10.95 3.60 -26.59
N GLY A 400 11.32 4.81 -26.19
CA GLY A 400 11.19 5.23 -24.79
C GLY A 400 11.93 4.26 -23.88
N ASP A 401 13.26 4.20 -24.02
CA ASP A 401 14.09 3.17 -23.38
C ASP A 401 13.84 3.07 -21.87
N ALA A 402 13.71 4.22 -21.22
CA ALA A 402 13.31 4.28 -19.82
C ALA A 402 11.78 4.23 -19.70
N ILE A 403 11.07 5.11 -20.40
CA ILE A 403 9.62 5.27 -20.27
C ILE A 403 8.96 5.45 -21.64
N TRP A 404 7.95 4.62 -21.91
CA TRP A 404 7.01 4.83 -22.99
C TRP A 404 5.64 5.27 -22.45
N ILE A 405 5.02 6.25 -23.11
CA ILE A 405 3.72 6.79 -22.73
C ILE A 405 2.78 6.79 -23.93
N ASP A 406 1.68 6.06 -23.81
CA ASP A 406 0.58 6.05 -24.77
C ASP A 406 -0.63 6.81 -24.21
N ALA A 407 -0.82 8.02 -24.73
CA ALA A 407 -1.92 8.94 -24.45
C ALA A 407 -2.97 8.99 -25.58
N THR A 408 -3.03 7.98 -26.46
CA THR A 408 -4.01 7.98 -27.58
C THR A 408 -5.45 7.81 -27.10
N SER A 409 -5.65 7.10 -25.99
CA SER A 409 -6.97 6.71 -25.46
C SER A 409 -7.51 7.62 -24.37
N GLN A 410 -6.78 8.65 -23.97
CA GLN A 410 -7.16 9.59 -22.91
C GLN A 410 -6.79 11.02 -23.30
N THR A 411 -7.53 11.98 -22.75
CA THR A 411 -7.16 13.40 -22.74
C THR A 411 -6.76 13.75 -21.30
N ASP A 412 -5.81 14.67 -21.13
CA ASP A 412 -5.40 15.22 -19.82
C ASP A 412 -4.56 14.28 -18.93
N MET A 413 -3.76 13.40 -19.53
CA MET A 413 -2.72 12.68 -18.80
C MET A 413 -1.68 13.68 -18.24
N VAL A 414 -1.29 13.48 -16.98
CA VAL A 414 -0.27 14.28 -16.31
C VAL A 414 0.92 13.41 -15.94
N ILE A 415 2.11 13.85 -16.35
CA ILE A 415 3.38 13.19 -16.05
C ILE A 415 4.24 14.14 -15.22
N GLY A 416 4.48 13.78 -13.97
CA GLY A 416 5.31 14.55 -13.06
C GLY A 416 6.62 13.83 -12.77
N LEU A 417 7.74 14.50 -12.97
CA LEU A 417 9.07 14.03 -12.56
C LEU A 417 9.63 15.04 -11.56
N ASN A 418 9.90 14.61 -10.33
CA ASN A 418 10.56 15.44 -9.33
C ASN A 418 11.72 14.70 -8.66
N TYR A 419 12.93 15.23 -8.69
CA TYR A 419 14.13 14.53 -8.20
C TYR A 419 14.33 13.18 -8.89
N VAL A 420 14.16 13.13 -10.21
CA VAL A 420 14.28 11.89 -11.00
C VAL A 420 15.63 11.86 -11.71
N THR A 421 16.29 10.70 -11.72
CA THR A 421 17.48 10.47 -12.54
C THR A 421 17.19 9.41 -13.60
N ILE A 422 17.42 9.74 -14.86
CA ILE A 422 17.25 8.85 -16.01
C ILE A 422 18.61 8.72 -16.69
N ALA A 423 19.27 7.58 -16.52
CA ALA A 423 20.67 7.40 -16.91
C ALA A 423 20.91 6.13 -17.73
N ASP A 424 21.63 6.26 -18.84
CA ASP A 424 22.15 5.13 -19.63
C ASP A 424 21.07 4.12 -20.06
N ASN A 425 19.84 4.61 -20.26
CA ASN A 425 18.77 3.82 -20.86
C ASN A 425 18.96 3.90 -22.38
N HIS A 426 19.24 2.76 -22.98
CA HIS A 426 19.51 2.64 -24.41
C HIS A 426 19.43 1.18 -24.84
N ARG A 427 19.03 0.96 -26.10
CA ARG A 427 19.28 -0.28 -26.83
C ARG A 427 20.54 -0.11 -27.68
N ALA A 428 21.49 -1.04 -27.58
CA ALA A 428 22.79 -0.91 -28.24
C ALA A 428 22.73 -0.82 -29.79
N ASN A 429 21.63 -1.29 -30.41
CA ASN A 429 21.53 -1.47 -31.87
C ASN A 429 20.30 -0.78 -32.52
N SER A 430 19.52 0.05 -31.82
CA SER A 430 18.31 0.66 -32.40
C SER A 430 18.55 2.09 -32.94
N THR A 431 17.65 2.52 -33.83
CA THR A 431 17.64 3.88 -34.43
C THR A 431 16.89 4.92 -33.59
N GLY A 432 16.36 4.55 -32.41
CA GLY A 432 15.52 5.37 -31.55
C GLY A 432 16.05 5.38 -30.11
N ASN A 433 16.87 6.39 -29.77
CA ASN A 433 17.51 6.48 -28.45
C ASN A 433 16.87 7.61 -27.64
N SER A 434 15.56 7.53 -27.44
CA SER A 434 14.78 8.45 -26.61
C SER A 434 14.62 7.85 -25.21
N ALA A 435 14.99 8.61 -24.18
CA ALA A 435 14.82 8.15 -22.81
C ALA A 435 13.32 8.04 -22.45
N ILE A 436 12.56 9.07 -22.82
CA ILE A 436 11.10 9.12 -22.71
C ILE A 436 10.51 9.34 -24.10
N GLU A 437 9.63 8.43 -24.52
CA GLU A 437 8.88 8.57 -25.77
C GLU A 437 7.38 8.56 -25.52
N MET A 438 6.68 9.40 -26.29
CA MET A 438 5.28 9.69 -26.07
C MET A 438 4.50 9.67 -27.38
N LEU A 439 3.28 9.16 -27.31
CA LEU A 439 2.33 9.12 -28.40
C LEU A 439 0.95 9.58 -27.90
N GLY A 440 0.21 10.37 -28.68
CA GLY A 440 -1.22 10.60 -28.43
C GLY A 440 -1.66 12.07 -28.32
N ASN A 441 -2.72 12.28 -27.54
CA ASN A 441 -3.46 13.55 -27.41
C ASN A 441 -2.75 14.56 -26.48
N THR A 442 -3.48 15.58 -26.01
CA THR A 442 -2.99 16.57 -25.03
C THR A 442 -2.39 15.89 -23.80
N LEU A 443 -1.08 16.07 -23.63
CA LEU A 443 -0.26 15.51 -22.56
C LEU A 443 0.56 16.63 -21.91
N GLY A 444 0.44 16.76 -20.59
CA GLY A 444 1.22 17.73 -19.82
C GLY A 444 2.33 17.03 -19.02
N ILE A 445 3.56 17.52 -19.16
CA ILE A 445 4.72 16.99 -18.44
C ILE A 445 5.38 18.11 -17.66
N VAL A 446 5.70 17.83 -16.41
CA VAL A 446 6.54 18.70 -15.57
C VAL A 446 7.79 17.92 -15.18
N ALA A 447 8.95 18.39 -15.63
CA ALA A 447 10.24 17.84 -15.26
C ALA A 447 10.96 18.81 -14.31
N ALA A 448 10.81 18.56 -13.02
CA ALA A 448 11.39 19.35 -11.94
C ALA A 448 12.59 18.64 -11.30
N ASN A 449 13.73 19.33 -11.16
CA ASN A 449 14.92 18.82 -10.47
C ASN A 449 15.36 17.44 -11.03
N THR A 450 15.31 17.28 -12.35
CA THR A 450 15.52 16.00 -13.05
C THR A 450 16.88 15.98 -13.75
N LEU A 451 17.55 14.83 -13.74
CA LEU A 451 18.80 14.57 -14.45
C LEU A 451 18.61 13.56 -15.58
N PHE A 452 19.09 13.89 -16.78
CA PHE A 452 19.21 12.94 -17.90
C PHE A 452 20.67 12.73 -18.30
N SER A 453 21.06 11.48 -18.53
CA SER A 453 22.39 11.08 -19.00
C SER A 453 22.33 9.83 -19.87
N GLY A 454 23.29 9.65 -20.78
CA GLY A 454 23.50 8.41 -21.54
C GLY A 454 22.54 8.13 -22.71
N SER A 455 21.37 8.77 -22.76
CA SER A 455 20.45 8.67 -23.91
C SER A 455 20.69 9.79 -24.93
N ALA A 456 20.51 9.53 -26.22
CA ALA A 456 20.75 10.55 -27.26
C ALA A 456 19.69 11.67 -27.21
N THR A 457 18.43 11.30 -26.97
CA THR A 457 17.31 12.24 -26.83
C THR A 457 16.66 12.07 -25.45
N ALA A 458 16.37 13.15 -24.72
CA ALA A 458 15.67 13.05 -23.44
C ALA A 458 14.16 12.79 -23.63
N PHE A 459 13.49 13.60 -24.46
CA PHE A 459 12.06 13.48 -24.76
C PHE A 459 11.82 13.40 -26.27
N ALA A 460 11.02 12.44 -26.72
CA ALA A 460 10.62 12.31 -28.11
C ALA A 460 9.10 12.16 -28.26
N ALA A 461 8.57 12.71 -29.34
CA ALA A 461 7.20 12.49 -29.80
C ALA A 461 7.16 12.48 -31.35
N PRO A 462 6.24 11.74 -31.98
CA PRO A 462 6.11 11.76 -33.43
C PRO A 462 5.57 13.12 -33.92
N ALA A 463 5.94 13.49 -35.15
CA ALA A 463 5.67 14.82 -35.72
C ALA A 463 4.17 15.17 -35.89
N ASN A 464 3.28 14.18 -35.84
CA ASN A 464 1.83 14.32 -35.96
C ASN A 464 1.10 14.25 -34.60
N ALA A 465 1.81 14.27 -33.48
CA ALA A 465 1.19 14.34 -32.16
C ALA A 465 0.42 15.67 -31.99
N GLN A 466 -0.68 15.65 -31.21
CA GLN A 466 -1.35 16.88 -30.77
C GLN A 466 -0.48 17.60 -29.72
N ALA A 467 -0.94 18.72 -29.16
CA ALA A 467 -0.14 19.57 -28.28
C ALA A 467 0.37 18.83 -27.01
N ILE A 468 1.60 18.31 -27.07
CA ILE A 468 2.36 17.85 -25.91
C ILE A 468 3.09 19.06 -25.34
N THR A 469 2.86 19.36 -24.07
CA THR A 469 3.55 20.45 -23.35
C THR A 469 4.53 19.88 -22.35
N LEU A 470 5.74 20.44 -22.34
CA LEU A 470 6.83 20.03 -21.47
C LEU A 470 7.35 21.25 -20.72
N ASP A 471 7.14 21.27 -19.40
CA ASP A 471 7.66 22.31 -18.52
C ASP A 471 8.95 21.85 -17.83
N LEU A 472 10.04 22.56 -18.11
CA LEU A 472 11.38 22.26 -17.63
C LEU A 472 11.75 23.17 -16.46
N GLN A 473 11.89 22.58 -15.27
CA GLN A 473 12.22 23.30 -14.04
C GLN A 473 13.48 22.71 -13.39
N ASN A 474 14.61 23.43 -13.46
CA ASN A 474 15.89 22.95 -12.91
C ASN A 474 16.30 21.56 -13.46
N MET A 475 16.10 21.32 -14.75
CA MET A 475 16.51 20.07 -15.38
C MET A 475 17.97 20.14 -15.83
N LEU A 476 18.78 19.14 -15.48
CA LEU A 476 20.16 18.98 -15.94
C LEU A 476 20.22 17.88 -17.00
N VAL A 477 20.88 18.15 -18.13
CA VAL A 477 21.22 17.13 -19.12
C VAL A 477 22.73 17.05 -19.31
N ALA A 478 23.26 15.82 -19.25
CA ALA A 478 24.66 15.56 -19.52
C ALA A 478 25.03 15.86 -20.99
N GLU A 479 26.32 16.04 -21.28
CA GLU A 479 26.78 16.32 -22.65
C GLU A 479 26.51 15.16 -23.62
N SER A 480 26.37 13.94 -23.10
CA SER A 480 25.98 12.75 -23.86
C SER A 480 24.57 12.87 -24.48
N VAL A 481 23.72 13.75 -23.94
CA VAL A 481 22.36 13.98 -24.44
C VAL A 481 22.41 15.04 -25.55
N THR A 482 22.33 14.61 -26.80
CA THR A 482 22.45 15.51 -27.96
C THR A 482 21.21 16.38 -28.11
N ALA A 483 20.01 15.81 -27.95
CA ALA A 483 18.74 16.52 -28.05
C ALA A 483 17.94 16.44 -26.73
N VAL A 484 17.47 17.60 -26.23
CA VAL A 484 16.53 17.60 -25.11
C VAL A 484 15.15 17.14 -25.56
N VAL A 485 14.73 17.61 -26.74
CA VAL A 485 13.43 17.33 -27.34
C VAL A 485 13.61 16.94 -28.81
N SER A 486 12.83 15.96 -29.27
CA SER A 486 12.64 15.63 -30.68
C SER A 486 11.15 15.53 -31.02
N GLY A 487 10.75 16.14 -32.15
CA GLY A 487 9.38 16.10 -32.66
C GLY A 487 8.44 17.15 -32.08
N ALA A 488 7.13 16.85 -32.07
CA ALA A 488 6.06 17.83 -31.81
C ALA A 488 5.83 18.06 -30.30
N ILE A 489 6.81 18.68 -29.62
CA ILE A 489 6.73 19.01 -28.19
C ILE A 489 6.94 20.51 -28.00
N ALA A 490 6.00 21.18 -27.34
CA ALA A 490 6.11 22.58 -26.96
C ALA A 490 6.73 22.70 -25.56
N THR A 491 7.89 23.36 -25.46
CA THR A 491 8.63 23.47 -24.20
C THR A 491 8.47 24.83 -23.53
N THR A 492 8.27 24.86 -22.22
CA THR A 492 8.50 26.03 -21.35
C THR A 492 9.72 25.80 -20.45
N GLY A 493 10.48 26.86 -20.18
CA GLY A 493 11.75 26.76 -19.47
C GLY A 493 12.92 26.30 -20.35
N GLN A 494 14.09 26.09 -19.74
CA GLN A 494 15.29 25.61 -20.43
C GLN A 494 16.03 24.58 -19.58
N ALA A 495 16.58 23.57 -20.24
CA ALA A 495 17.49 22.62 -19.59
C ALA A 495 18.88 23.23 -19.39
N LEU A 496 19.47 22.99 -18.23
CA LEU A 496 20.88 23.22 -17.98
C LEU A 496 21.69 22.11 -18.63
N ARG A 497 22.83 22.46 -19.24
CA ARG A 497 23.76 21.49 -19.83
C ARG A 497 25.03 21.44 -19.02
N GLY A 498 25.51 20.22 -18.76
CA GLY A 498 26.79 19.99 -18.10
C GLY A 498 26.88 18.55 -17.64
N ASN A 499 28.09 17.98 -17.66
CA ASN A 499 28.29 16.65 -17.12
C ASN A 499 28.01 16.68 -15.60
N PRO A 500 27.21 15.74 -15.07
CA PRO A 500 26.96 15.66 -13.64
C PRO A 500 28.29 15.36 -12.93
N GLY A 501 28.92 16.40 -12.40
CA GLY A 501 30.04 16.25 -11.49
C GLY A 501 29.51 15.80 -10.14
N PHE A 502 30.10 14.76 -9.55
CA PHE A 502 29.94 14.52 -8.12
C PHE A 502 30.49 15.73 -7.38
N VAL A 503 29.62 16.57 -6.82
CA VAL A 503 30.04 17.53 -5.80
C VAL A 503 30.28 16.69 -4.54
N ASN A 504 31.52 16.26 -4.35
CA ASN A 504 31.91 15.68 -3.08
C ASN A 504 31.83 16.81 -2.04
N ALA A 505 30.88 16.75 -1.12
CA ALA A 505 30.73 17.77 -0.08
C ALA A 505 31.97 17.96 0.81
N THR A 506 32.97 17.05 0.72
CA THR A 506 34.27 17.23 1.38
C THR A 506 35.26 18.13 0.64
N SER A 507 34.99 18.54 -0.61
CA SER A 507 35.88 19.43 -1.38
C SER A 507 35.50 20.91 -1.38
N GLY A 508 34.55 21.33 -0.53
CA GLY A 508 34.13 22.73 -0.37
C GLY A 508 32.82 23.03 -1.05
#